data_AF-A0A2V5QCX3-F1
#
_entry.id   AF-A0A2V5QCX3-F1
#
_cell.length_a   1.000
_cell.length_b   1.000
_cell.length_c   1.000
_cell.angle_alpha   90.00
_cell.angle_beta   90.00
_cell.angle_gamma   90.00
#
_symmetry.space_group_name_H-M   'P 1'
#
loop_
_entity.id
_entity.type
_entity.pdbx_description
1 polymer ?
#
loop_
_entity_poly.entity_id
_entity_poly.type
_entity_poly.pdbx_seq_one_letter_code
_entity_poly.pdbx_strand_id
1 'polypeptide(L)'
;MIECAGAAEELGERGLRREAPLPRLPCLQSDNCIRTSRRKQLFVAQENLRLYIWKHGEQNIGSLTVTAADCLEAADFQSKWHSYLNALKKIFATGMWTRERQPRSGNWHAHAGVNVGWDIKTDFPRDQVQRGFYANVDPRLRQVWRYLREKATSHGFGRVELLPLKYSGAACARYFTKYLAKSLSSEKCSGEEKCRLFGVWGGVRFAYGRFTFLRSRITQKRKQWLAEILELSDETKLGEALGARWWFHFGRALCEVIMPEDFYKVGPRANRHFDDLGLRALERDWAAWPGVPSEDLMMRSQFNLFYDIGIRFFGRHSSQALDYALYVMEKRELVALVLRPADRQRHFEFQVRV
;
A
#
# COMPACT_ATOMS: atom_id res chain seq x y z
N MET A 1 -19.49 39.25 -22.02
CA MET A 1 -20.90 38.84 -21.95
C MET A 1 -20.87 37.37 -21.55
N ILE A 2 -20.73 36.95 -20.30
CA ILE A 2 -21.53 37.21 -19.08
C ILE A 2 -23.02 37.18 -19.39
N GLU A 3 -23.63 36.01 -19.20
CA GLU A 3 -25.00 35.90 -18.75
C GLU A 3 -25.02 35.17 -17.41
N CYS A 4 -25.74 35.79 -16.49
CA CYS A 4 -25.75 35.55 -15.06
C CYS A 4 -26.66 34.37 -14.71
N ALA A 5 -26.19 33.54 -13.77
CA ALA A 5 -27.05 32.61 -13.05
C ALA A 5 -28.02 33.38 -12.14
N GLY A 6 -29.31 33.08 -12.25
CA GLY A 6 -30.39 33.65 -11.47
C GLY A 6 -30.34 33.26 -9.98
N ALA A 7 -30.95 34.14 -9.18
CA ALA A 7 -30.89 34.21 -7.74
C ALA A 7 -31.50 33.02 -6.99
N ALA A 8 -31.04 32.88 -5.75
CA ALA A 8 -31.52 31.97 -4.73
C ALA A 8 -32.94 32.33 -4.25
N GLU A 9 -33.77 31.32 -3.99
CA GLU A 9 -34.81 31.36 -2.97
C GLU A 9 -34.61 30.20 -2.00
N GLU A 10 -34.23 30.55 -0.77
CA GLU A 10 -34.31 29.72 0.42
C GLU A 10 -35.76 29.74 0.95
N LEU A 11 -36.43 28.59 1.00
CA LEU A 11 -37.48 28.35 1.99
C LEU A 11 -37.28 26.96 2.58
N GLY A 12 -37.12 26.95 3.91
CA GLY A 12 -36.54 25.84 4.65
C GLY A 12 -37.49 24.68 4.92
N GLU A 13 -36.95 23.48 4.78
CA GLU A 13 -37.29 22.34 5.62
C GLU A 13 -36.00 21.91 6.35
N ARG A 14 -36.04 21.95 7.69
CA ARG A 14 -34.95 21.42 8.53
C ARG A 14 -34.94 19.90 8.43
N GLY A 15 -34.38 19.39 7.34
CA GLY A 15 -34.08 17.97 7.17
C GLY A 15 -33.09 17.53 8.25
N LEU A 16 -33.44 16.45 8.94
CA LEU A 16 -32.57 15.67 9.82
C LEU A 16 -31.15 15.63 9.25
N ARG A 17 -30.16 16.11 10.02
CA ARG A 17 -28.74 16.04 9.66
C ARG A 17 -28.41 14.58 9.35
N ARG A 18 -28.34 14.23 8.06
CA ARG A 18 -27.74 12.97 7.62
C ARG A 18 -26.34 12.94 8.20
N GLU A 19 -26.08 11.97 9.08
CA GLU A 19 -24.73 11.68 9.55
C GLU A 19 -23.80 11.62 8.32
N ALA A 20 -22.66 12.31 8.42
CA ALA A 20 -21.65 12.25 7.38
C ALA A 20 -21.31 10.77 7.15
N PRO A 21 -21.41 10.25 5.91
CA PRO A 21 -21.11 8.86 5.65
C PRO A 21 -19.68 8.58 6.14
N LEU A 22 -19.53 7.52 6.94
CA LEU A 22 -18.23 7.03 7.37
C LEU A 22 -17.27 7.01 6.16
N PRO A 23 -16.02 7.48 6.32
CA PRO A 23 -15.08 7.55 5.20
C PRO A 23 -14.98 6.17 4.55
N ARG A 24 -15.45 6.08 3.30
CA ARG A 24 -15.37 4.84 2.53
C ARG A 24 -13.90 4.44 2.45
N LEU A 25 -13.60 3.20 2.85
CA LEU A 25 -12.27 2.64 2.69
C LEU A 25 -11.85 2.81 1.22
N PRO A 26 -10.62 3.31 0.92
CA PRO A 26 -10.24 3.72 -0.42
C PRO A 26 -10.48 2.61 -1.46
N CYS A 27 -11.43 2.81 -2.37
CA CYS A 27 -11.66 1.92 -3.51
C CYS A 27 -10.70 2.29 -4.65
N LEU A 28 -9.83 1.35 -4.99
CA LEU A 28 -8.64 1.54 -5.83
C LEU A 28 -8.90 1.07 -7.28
N GLN A 29 -9.81 1.72 -8.03
CA GLN A 29 -10.17 1.25 -9.38
C GLN A 29 -9.78 2.12 -10.57
N SER A 30 -9.10 3.26 -10.43
CA SER A 30 -8.69 4.01 -11.63
C SER A 30 -7.39 3.55 -12.28
N ASP A 31 -6.43 2.94 -11.55
CA ASP A 31 -5.08 2.72 -12.10
C ASP A 31 -4.48 1.33 -11.76
N ASN A 32 -5.08 0.30 -12.36
CA ASN A 32 -4.51 -1.05 -12.42
C ASN A 32 -3.41 -1.08 -13.49
N CYS A 33 -2.14 -1.23 -13.12
CA CYS A 33 -1.49 -2.53 -12.95
C CYS A 33 -0.15 -2.38 -12.18
N ILE A 34 0.40 -3.49 -11.68
CA ILE A 34 1.79 -3.71 -11.17
C ILE A 34 2.01 -3.74 -9.63
N ARG A 35 2.20 -4.97 -9.10
CA ARG A 35 3.02 -5.44 -7.94
C ARG A 35 2.75 -4.87 -6.52
N THR A 36 2.25 -5.74 -5.64
CA THR A 36 1.53 -5.51 -4.37
C THR A 36 2.26 -4.81 -3.20
N SER A 37 3.60 -4.80 -3.12
CA SER A 37 4.34 -4.13 -2.03
C SER A 37 4.52 -2.62 -2.25
N ARG A 38 4.67 -2.20 -3.50
CA ARG A 38 4.90 -0.80 -3.90
C ARG A 38 3.68 0.07 -3.57
N ARG A 39 2.47 -0.45 -3.77
CA ARG A 39 1.20 0.22 -3.37
C ARG A 39 1.08 0.43 -1.86
N LYS A 40 1.48 -0.56 -1.04
CA LYS A 40 1.49 -0.40 0.42
C LYS A 40 2.46 0.70 0.83
N GLN A 41 3.67 0.71 0.27
CA GLN A 41 4.67 1.73 0.56
C GLN A 41 4.19 3.13 0.17
N LEU A 42 3.58 3.28 -1.00
CA LEU A 42 3.02 4.55 -1.48
C LEU A 42 1.88 5.04 -0.57
N PHE A 43 0.94 4.15 -0.24
CA PHE A 43 -0.16 4.47 0.68
C PHE A 43 0.35 4.89 2.05
N VAL A 44 1.30 4.13 2.63
CA VAL A 44 1.91 4.46 3.92
C VAL A 44 2.58 5.83 3.86
N ALA A 45 3.35 6.13 2.81
CA ALA A 45 3.99 7.43 2.66
C ALA A 45 2.96 8.57 2.56
N GLN A 46 1.88 8.35 1.80
CA GLN A 46 0.83 9.34 1.60
C GLN A 46 0.07 9.63 2.90
N GLU A 47 -0.31 8.58 3.64
CA GLU A 47 -1.01 8.76 4.92
C GLU A 47 -0.12 9.39 5.98
N ASN A 48 1.17 9.02 6.03
CA ASN A 48 2.11 9.70 6.92
C ASN A 48 2.20 11.19 6.60
N LEU A 49 2.35 11.59 5.33
CA LEU A 49 2.39 12.99 4.92
C LEU A 49 1.07 13.73 5.21
N ARG A 50 -0.07 13.10 4.91
CA ARG A 50 -1.40 13.68 5.17
C ARG A 50 -1.60 13.96 6.67
N LEU A 51 -1.30 12.95 7.51
CA LEU A 51 -1.42 13.07 8.97
C LEU A 51 -0.39 14.05 9.54
N TYR A 52 0.80 14.13 8.96
CA TYR A 52 1.82 15.10 9.33
C TYR A 52 1.34 16.54 9.10
N ILE A 53 0.83 16.82 7.89
CA ILE A 53 0.31 18.15 7.54
C ILE A 53 -0.89 18.51 8.41
N TRP A 54 -1.79 17.54 8.64
CA TRP A 54 -2.93 17.73 9.53
C TRP A 54 -2.51 18.05 10.97
N LYS A 55 -1.55 17.30 11.53
CA LYS A 55 -1.08 17.48 12.91
C LYS A 55 -0.44 18.85 13.15
N HIS A 56 0.34 19.33 12.19
CA HIS A 56 1.13 20.56 12.37
C HIS A 56 0.48 21.82 11.81
N GLY A 57 -0.63 21.68 11.08
CA GLY A 57 -1.27 22.78 10.36
C GLY A 57 -0.56 23.06 9.03
N GLU A 58 -1.31 23.13 7.94
CA GLU A 58 -0.74 23.32 6.60
C GLU A 58 0.01 24.64 6.42
N GLN A 59 -0.32 25.65 7.22
CA GLN A 59 0.33 26.96 7.22
C GLN A 59 1.75 26.92 7.79
N ASN A 60 2.05 25.92 8.63
CA ASN A 60 3.36 25.73 9.26
C ASN A 60 4.27 24.79 8.47
N ILE A 61 3.76 24.16 7.40
CA ILE A 61 4.52 23.20 6.60
C ILE A 61 5.15 23.86 5.38
N GLY A 62 6.46 23.66 5.23
CA GLY A 62 7.22 24.00 4.04
C GLY A 62 7.49 22.77 3.16
N SER A 63 7.41 22.98 1.85
CA SER A 63 7.86 22.06 0.81
C SER A 63 9.31 22.38 0.45
N LEU A 64 10.22 21.54 0.92
CA LEU A 64 11.65 21.61 0.66
C LEU A 64 12.03 20.72 -0.53
N THR A 65 12.58 21.31 -1.58
CA THR A 65 13.17 20.60 -2.72
C THR A 65 14.68 20.77 -2.69
N VAL A 66 15.42 19.66 -2.78
CA VAL A 66 16.88 19.64 -2.80
C VAL A 66 17.34 18.83 -4.01
N THR A 67 18.18 19.42 -4.84
CA THR A 67 18.70 18.81 -6.07
C THR A 67 20.21 18.59 -5.94
N ALA A 68 20.68 17.37 -6.25
CA ALA A 68 22.11 17.09 -6.34
C ALA A 68 22.78 17.97 -7.41
N ALA A 69 24.00 18.45 -7.14
CA ALA A 69 24.77 19.22 -8.12
C ALA A 69 25.11 18.36 -9.35
N ASP A 70 25.51 17.12 -9.09
CA ASP A 70 25.93 16.16 -10.11
C ASP A 70 24.95 14.98 -10.23
N CYS A 71 25.09 14.22 -11.31
CA CYS A 71 24.40 12.94 -11.48
C CYS A 71 25.08 11.87 -10.61
N LEU A 72 24.74 11.87 -9.33
CA LEU A 72 25.32 10.96 -8.35
C LEU A 72 24.76 9.54 -8.49
N GLU A 73 25.60 8.57 -8.15
CA GLU A 73 25.16 7.22 -7.82
C GLU A 73 24.25 7.22 -6.59
N ALA A 74 23.35 6.24 -6.51
CA ALA A 74 22.34 6.20 -5.45
C ALA A 74 22.94 6.11 -4.04
N ALA A 75 24.06 5.40 -3.89
CA ALA A 75 24.78 5.26 -2.63
C ALA A 75 25.37 6.61 -2.17
N ASP A 76 25.99 7.34 -3.09
CA ASP A 76 26.61 8.64 -2.80
C ASP A 76 25.57 9.70 -2.48
N PHE A 77 24.48 9.76 -3.25
CA PHE A 77 23.35 10.62 -2.94
C PHE A 77 22.77 10.29 -1.57
N GLN A 78 22.60 8.99 -1.27
CA GLN A 78 22.09 8.56 0.02
C GLN A 78 23.01 9.01 1.17
N SER A 79 24.33 8.85 1.02
CA SER A 79 25.32 9.30 2.01
C SER A 79 25.26 10.82 2.24
N LYS A 80 25.34 11.61 1.16
CA LYS A 80 25.24 13.08 1.20
C LYS A 80 23.93 13.55 1.82
N TRP A 81 22.80 12.91 1.48
CA TRP A 81 21.50 13.24 2.06
C TRP A 81 21.44 12.95 3.55
N HIS A 82 21.98 11.81 4.01
CA HIS A 82 22.00 11.51 5.45
C HIS A 82 22.84 12.50 6.23
N SER A 83 23.94 12.97 5.65
CA SER A 83 24.75 14.04 6.24
C SER A 83 23.96 15.37 6.30
N TYR A 84 23.34 15.78 5.18
CA TYR A 84 22.54 17.00 5.13
C TYR A 84 21.30 16.97 6.02
N LEU A 85 20.69 15.80 6.24
CA LEU A 85 19.60 15.62 7.21
C LEU A 85 20.02 16.06 8.62
N ASN A 86 21.29 15.95 9.00
CA ASN A 86 21.75 16.42 10.30
C ASN A 86 21.75 17.96 10.38
N ALA A 87 21.97 18.66 9.27
CA ALA A 87 21.78 20.11 9.21
C ALA A 87 20.28 20.47 9.26
N LEU A 88 19.43 19.73 8.52
CA LEU A 88 17.98 19.96 8.55
C LEU A 88 17.38 19.77 9.95
N LYS A 89 17.80 18.73 10.69
CA LYS A 89 17.34 18.46 12.06
C LYS A 89 17.65 19.57 13.06
N LYS A 90 18.65 20.43 12.79
CA LYS A 90 18.99 21.57 13.66
C LYS A 90 17.96 22.70 13.58
N ILE A 91 17.26 22.81 12.47
CA ILE A 91 16.28 23.89 12.21
C ILE A 91 14.85 23.37 12.06
N PHE A 92 14.66 22.09 11.76
CA PHE A 92 13.37 21.43 11.65
C PHE A 92 13.35 20.20 12.56
N ALA A 93 12.64 20.30 13.68
CA ALA A 93 12.53 19.22 14.66
C ALA A 93 11.96 17.93 14.05
N THR A 94 11.06 18.07 13.06
CA THR A 94 10.35 16.95 12.43
C THR A 94 10.25 17.14 10.93
N GLY A 95 10.04 16.03 10.22
CA GLY A 95 9.68 16.09 8.81
C GLY A 95 9.69 14.73 8.14
N MET A 96 9.36 14.76 6.85
CA MET A 96 9.24 13.58 5.99
C MET A 96 9.82 13.88 4.63
N TRP A 97 10.41 12.90 3.97
CA TRP A 97 11.01 13.09 2.66
C TRP A 97 10.74 11.91 1.72
N THR A 98 10.65 12.24 0.43
CA THR A 98 10.63 11.32 -0.71
C THR A 98 11.79 11.65 -1.66
N ARG A 99 12.27 10.66 -2.42
CA ARG A 99 13.34 10.87 -3.41
C ARG A 99 12.91 10.41 -4.79
N GLU A 100 13.43 11.07 -5.80
CA GLU A 100 13.29 10.68 -7.21
C GLU A 100 14.50 11.10 -8.04
N ARG A 101 14.66 10.54 -9.24
CA ARG A 101 15.50 11.16 -10.27
C ARG A 101 14.70 12.21 -11.03
N GLN A 102 15.31 13.37 -11.25
CA GLN A 102 14.72 14.42 -12.06
C GLN A 102 14.74 13.96 -13.54
N PRO A 103 13.58 13.89 -14.22
CA PRO A 103 13.51 13.34 -15.58
C PRO A 103 14.37 14.08 -16.60
N ARG A 104 14.59 15.40 -16.42
CA ARG A 104 15.32 16.23 -17.37
C ARG A 104 16.84 16.14 -17.22
N SER A 105 17.35 16.04 -16.00
CA SER A 105 18.80 16.08 -15.72
C SER A 105 19.37 14.73 -15.31
N GLY A 106 18.54 13.78 -14.90
CA GLY A 106 18.96 12.54 -14.25
C GLY A 106 19.41 12.73 -12.79
N ASN A 107 19.59 13.96 -12.32
CA ASN A 107 20.06 14.25 -10.96
C ASN A 107 19.04 13.80 -9.92
N TRP A 108 19.54 13.37 -8.76
CA TRP A 108 18.70 13.02 -7.63
C TRP A 108 18.06 14.26 -7.00
N HIS A 109 16.75 14.15 -6.76
CA HIS A 109 15.94 15.10 -6.03
C HIS A 109 15.45 14.48 -4.72
N ALA A 110 15.50 15.26 -3.66
CA ALA A 110 14.74 15.00 -2.44
C ALA A 110 13.66 16.07 -2.28
N HIS A 111 12.43 15.62 -2.07
CA HIS A 111 11.29 16.44 -1.72
C HIS A 111 10.94 16.16 -0.27
N ALA A 112 10.87 17.17 0.58
CA ALA A 112 10.57 17.02 1.99
C ALA A 112 9.46 17.96 2.44
N GLY A 113 8.55 17.44 3.27
CA GLY A 113 7.63 18.25 4.07
C GLY A 113 8.25 18.48 5.43
N VAL A 114 8.46 19.76 5.80
CA VAL A 114 9.07 20.16 7.08
C VAL A 114 8.14 21.08 7.85
N ASN A 115 8.01 20.87 9.15
CA ASN A 115 7.35 21.81 10.03
C ASN A 115 8.34 22.91 10.40
N VAL A 116 8.03 24.12 9.96
CA VAL A 116 8.84 25.32 10.20
C VAL A 116 8.55 25.91 11.58
N GLY A 117 7.38 25.62 12.16
CA GLY A 117 7.02 26.00 13.54
C GLY A 117 6.25 27.31 13.66
N TRP A 118 6.04 28.04 12.56
CA TRP A 118 5.17 29.22 12.49
C TRP A 118 4.51 29.31 11.10
N ASP A 119 3.50 30.18 10.99
CA ASP A 119 2.77 30.38 9.73
C ASP A 119 3.69 31.02 8.68
N ILE A 120 4.00 30.25 7.64
CA ILE A 120 4.76 30.69 6.48
C ILE A 120 3.89 30.83 5.23
N LYS A 121 2.57 30.54 5.31
CA LYS A 121 1.69 30.40 4.16
C LYS A 121 0.79 31.62 3.94
N THR A 122 0.19 32.17 5.00
CA THR A 122 -0.93 33.13 4.90
C THR A 122 -0.56 34.39 4.14
N ASP A 123 0.57 35.02 4.47
CA ASP A 123 1.01 36.28 3.85
C ASP A 123 2.16 36.10 2.86
N PHE A 124 2.36 34.88 2.36
CA PHE A 124 3.52 34.60 1.50
C PHE A 124 3.34 35.22 0.10
N PRO A 125 4.23 36.14 -0.33
CA PRO A 125 4.05 36.91 -1.57
C PRO A 125 4.47 36.09 -2.80
N ARG A 126 3.67 35.08 -3.17
CA ARG A 126 4.00 34.09 -4.23
C ARG A 126 4.36 34.74 -5.56
N ASP A 127 3.56 35.69 -6.02
CA ASP A 127 3.76 36.33 -7.33
C ASP A 127 5.07 37.12 -7.38
N GLN A 128 5.46 37.73 -6.26
CA GLN A 128 6.70 38.47 -6.16
C GLN A 128 7.91 37.53 -6.12
N VAL A 129 7.83 36.47 -5.32
CA VAL A 129 8.87 35.43 -5.24
C VAL A 129 9.09 34.77 -6.60
N GLN A 130 8.01 34.49 -7.35
CA GLN A 130 8.10 33.94 -8.70
C GLN A 130 8.81 34.87 -9.69
N ARG A 131 8.75 36.19 -9.47
CA ARG A 131 9.48 37.23 -10.23
C ARG A 131 10.88 37.53 -9.68
N GLY A 132 11.33 36.79 -8.65
CA GLY A 132 12.63 37.00 -8.01
C GLY A 132 12.66 38.19 -7.04
N PHE A 133 11.51 38.73 -6.64
CA PHE A 133 11.41 39.80 -5.65
C PHE A 133 11.10 39.23 -4.26
N TYR A 134 12.03 39.44 -3.32
CA TYR A 134 12.00 38.80 -2.01
C TYR A 134 11.84 39.77 -0.83
N ALA A 135 11.71 41.08 -1.06
CA ALA A 135 11.72 42.07 0.02
C ALA A 135 10.56 41.90 1.00
N ASN A 136 9.39 41.49 0.49
CA ASN A 136 8.18 41.26 1.27
C ASN A 136 8.07 39.85 1.87
N VAL A 137 9.10 39.01 1.72
CA VAL A 137 9.14 37.69 2.37
C VAL A 137 9.56 37.87 3.82
N ASP A 138 8.85 37.18 4.74
CA ASP A 138 9.19 37.09 6.16
C ASP A 138 10.71 36.96 6.34
N PRO A 139 11.36 37.93 7.03
CA PRO A 139 12.80 37.90 7.26
C PRO A 139 13.28 36.58 7.89
N ARG A 140 12.48 35.94 8.75
CA ARG A 140 12.80 34.65 9.36
C ARG A 140 12.89 33.54 8.32
N LEU A 141 11.94 33.50 7.38
CA LEU A 141 11.96 32.53 6.28
C LEU A 141 13.17 32.75 5.36
N ARG A 142 13.54 34.01 5.09
CA ARG A 142 14.75 34.34 4.31
C ARG A 142 16.03 33.89 5.01
N GLN A 143 16.10 33.98 6.35
CA GLN A 143 17.22 33.45 7.13
C GLN A 143 17.29 31.91 7.01
N VAL A 144 16.15 31.22 7.10
CA VAL A 144 16.08 29.77 6.88
C VAL A 144 16.57 29.41 5.47
N TRP A 145 16.14 30.13 4.43
CA TRP A 145 16.62 29.90 3.07
C TRP A 145 18.12 30.08 2.92
N ARG A 146 18.68 31.12 3.54
CA ARG A 146 20.13 31.34 3.55
C ARG A 146 20.85 30.16 4.19
N TYR A 147 20.44 29.74 5.38
CA TYR A 147 21.01 28.59 6.09
C TYR A 147 20.94 27.31 5.23
N LEU A 148 19.78 27.04 4.64
CA LEU A 148 19.55 25.87 3.81
C LEU A 148 20.50 25.82 2.61
N ARG A 149 20.68 26.95 1.91
CA ARG A 149 21.60 27.04 0.77
C ARG A 149 23.05 26.85 1.19
N GLU A 150 23.50 27.54 2.23
CA GLU A 150 24.88 27.43 2.74
C GLU A 150 25.20 25.97 3.12
N LYS A 151 24.30 25.30 3.83
CA LYS A 151 24.49 23.88 4.19
C LYS A 151 24.32 22.94 3.01
N ALA A 152 23.46 23.23 2.06
CA ALA A 152 23.30 22.37 0.88
C ALA A 152 24.57 22.34 0.04
N THR A 153 25.15 23.51 -0.25
CA THR A 153 26.40 23.65 -1.00
C THR A 153 27.54 22.91 -0.29
N SER A 154 27.67 23.06 1.03
CA SER A 154 28.72 22.37 1.80
C SER A 154 28.58 20.85 1.83
N HIS A 155 27.42 20.30 1.41
CA HIS A 155 27.16 18.86 1.33
C HIS A 155 27.06 18.36 -0.11
N GLY A 156 27.44 19.16 -1.11
CA GLY A 156 27.43 18.78 -2.53
C GLY A 156 26.05 18.78 -3.18
N PHE A 157 25.10 19.54 -2.63
CA PHE A 157 23.82 19.83 -3.27
C PHE A 157 23.88 21.17 -4.00
N GLY A 158 23.21 21.24 -5.15
CA GLY A 158 23.09 22.45 -5.94
C GLY A 158 21.88 23.26 -5.50
N ARG A 159 20.79 23.13 -6.25
CA ARG A 159 19.57 23.92 -6.01
C ARG A 159 18.84 23.45 -4.75
N VAL A 160 18.49 24.40 -3.88
CA VAL A 160 17.60 24.20 -2.73
C VAL A 160 16.52 25.26 -2.69
N GLU A 161 15.29 24.82 -2.49
CA GLU A 161 14.10 25.67 -2.46
C GLU A 161 13.17 25.21 -1.34
N LEU A 162 12.75 26.13 -0.47
CA LEU A 162 11.73 25.89 0.55
C LEU A 162 10.56 26.84 0.32
N LEU A 163 9.39 26.32 -0.04
CA LEU A 163 8.21 27.14 -0.27
C LEU A 163 7.04 26.68 0.59
N PRO A 164 6.13 27.57 1.01
CA PRO A 164 4.92 27.16 1.71
C PRO A 164 4.03 26.31 0.80
N LEU A 165 3.30 25.36 1.39
CA LEU A 165 2.38 24.50 0.65
C LEU A 165 1.42 25.32 -0.21
N LYS A 166 1.35 25.01 -1.51
CA LYS A 166 0.47 25.71 -2.47
C LYS A 166 -1.00 25.30 -2.34
N TYR A 167 -1.24 24.04 -2.01
CA TYR A 167 -2.59 23.44 -1.98
C TYR A 167 -2.97 23.00 -0.57
N SER A 168 -4.18 22.46 -0.42
CA SER A 168 -4.61 21.85 0.84
C SER A 168 -3.77 20.64 1.21
N GLY A 169 -3.70 20.30 2.49
CA GLY A 169 -2.87 19.21 2.99
C GLY A 169 -3.05 17.85 2.27
N ALA A 170 -4.28 17.49 1.90
CA ALA A 170 -4.54 16.26 1.14
C ALA A 170 -4.00 16.31 -0.30
N ALA A 171 -4.10 17.46 -0.98
CA ALA A 171 -3.55 17.66 -2.31
C ALA A 171 -2.01 17.66 -2.28
N CYS A 172 -1.42 18.26 -1.24
CA CYS A 172 0.03 18.23 -1.02
C CYS A 172 0.55 16.82 -0.74
N ALA A 173 -0.13 16.03 0.10
CA ALA A 173 0.25 14.64 0.35
C ALA A 173 0.29 13.83 -0.97
N ARG A 174 -0.73 13.97 -1.82
CA ARG A 174 -0.74 13.34 -3.16
C ARG A 174 0.38 13.85 -4.06
N TYR A 175 0.69 15.15 -4.00
CA TYR A 175 1.76 15.75 -4.79
C TYR A 175 3.14 15.18 -4.41
N PHE A 176 3.46 15.12 -3.11
CA PHE A 176 4.71 14.53 -2.63
C PHE A 176 4.81 13.05 -3.00
N THR A 177 3.72 12.28 -2.84
CA THR A 177 3.75 10.85 -3.16
C THR A 177 3.73 10.55 -4.65
N LYS A 178 3.33 11.49 -5.52
CA LYS A 178 3.48 11.37 -6.98
C LYS A 178 4.93 11.07 -7.38
N TYR A 179 5.89 11.71 -6.71
CA TYR A 179 7.32 11.49 -6.95
C TYR A 179 7.76 10.08 -6.54
N LEU A 180 7.31 9.63 -5.36
CA LEU A 180 7.53 8.26 -4.91
C LEU A 180 6.89 7.25 -5.87
N ALA A 181 5.67 7.50 -6.37
CA ALA A 181 4.99 6.62 -7.31
C ALA A 181 5.78 6.47 -8.61
N LYS A 182 6.35 7.56 -9.14
CA LYS A 182 7.23 7.51 -10.31
C LYS A 182 8.45 6.64 -10.07
N SER A 183 9.18 6.86 -8.97
CA SER A 183 10.37 6.07 -8.63
C SER A 183 10.07 4.61 -8.31
N LEU A 184 8.85 4.30 -7.87
CA LEU A 184 8.40 2.93 -7.68
C LEU A 184 7.95 2.27 -8.98
N SER A 185 7.56 3.03 -10.00
CA SER A 185 7.04 2.49 -11.26
C SER A 185 8.13 2.38 -12.33
N SER A 186 9.20 3.19 -12.24
CA SER A 186 10.34 3.11 -13.15
C SER A 186 11.15 1.83 -12.96
N GLU A 187 11.75 1.34 -14.04
CA GLU A 187 12.88 0.41 -13.93
C GLU A 187 13.98 1.07 -13.11
N LYS A 188 14.55 0.30 -12.19
CA LYS A 188 15.63 0.79 -11.33
C LYS A 188 16.94 0.47 -12.00
N CYS A 189 17.82 1.47 -12.12
CA CYS A 189 19.20 1.19 -12.50
C CYS A 189 19.87 0.30 -11.45
N SER A 190 20.90 -0.44 -11.86
CA SER A 190 21.69 -1.26 -10.95
C SER A 190 22.17 -0.42 -9.75
N GLY A 191 21.98 -0.93 -8.53
CA GLY A 191 22.32 -0.24 -7.28
C GLY A 191 21.19 0.60 -6.65
N GLU A 192 20.22 1.09 -7.43
CA GLU A 192 19.11 1.90 -6.89
C GLU A 192 18.04 1.10 -6.15
N GLU A 193 18.05 -0.22 -6.33
CA GLU A 193 17.13 -1.14 -5.67
C GLU A 193 17.14 -1.00 -4.15
N LYS A 194 18.32 -0.71 -3.59
CA LYS A 194 18.59 -0.58 -2.16
C LYS A 194 18.36 0.84 -1.63
N CYS A 195 18.10 1.82 -2.50
CA CYS A 195 17.91 3.20 -2.08
C CYS A 195 16.60 3.36 -1.30
N ARG A 196 16.68 3.94 -0.10
CA ARG A 196 15.49 4.28 0.67
C ARG A 196 14.81 5.48 0.01
N LEU A 197 13.61 5.28 -0.53
CA LEU A 197 12.86 6.31 -1.25
C LEU A 197 11.93 7.15 -0.37
N PHE A 198 11.65 6.71 0.86
CA PHE A 198 10.82 7.45 1.83
C PHE A 198 11.40 7.36 3.24
N GLY A 199 11.46 8.49 3.92
CA GLY A 199 11.95 8.58 5.29
C GLY A 199 11.23 9.65 6.10
N VAL A 200 11.37 9.54 7.42
CA VAL A 200 10.82 10.46 8.41
C VAL A 200 11.86 10.69 9.49
N TRP A 201 11.81 11.82 10.19
CA TRP A 201 12.64 12.09 11.36
C TRP A 201 11.84 12.83 12.44
N GLY A 202 12.31 12.80 13.69
CA GLY A 202 11.65 13.49 14.80
C GLY A 202 10.40 12.77 15.32
N GLY A 203 10.35 11.43 15.22
CA GLY A 203 9.28 10.63 15.83
C GLY A 203 7.89 10.74 15.19
N VAL A 204 7.77 11.34 13.99
CA VAL A 204 6.46 11.60 13.34
C VAL A 204 6.01 10.48 12.40
N ARG A 205 6.18 9.20 12.75
CA ARG A 205 5.59 8.11 11.95
C ARG A 205 4.19 7.78 12.47
N PHE A 206 3.18 8.01 11.64
CA PHE A 206 1.77 7.78 11.97
C PHE A 206 1.22 6.47 11.41
N ALA A 207 1.67 6.08 10.22
CA ALA A 207 1.22 4.86 9.55
C ALA A 207 2.37 3.88 9.30
N TYR A 208 2.08 2.59 9.44
CA TYR A 208 3.02 1.48 9.24
C TYR A 208 2.50 0.54 8.16
N GLY A 209 3.41 -0.19 7.50
CA GLY A 209 3.06 -1.14 6.43
C GLY A 209 2.50 -2.48 6.90
N ARG A 210 2.18 -2.64 8.20
CA ARG A 210 1.64 -3.88 8.79
C ARG A 210 0.12 -3.97 8.59
N PHE A 211 -0.32 -3.88 7.34
CA PHE A 211 -1.72 -4.09 6.95
C PHE A 211 -1.76 -4.70 5.56
N THR A 212 -2.91 -5.23 5.15
CA THR A 212 -3.16 -5.62 3.77
C THR A 212 -4.49 -5.03 3.29
N PHE A 213 -4.53 -4.56 2.04
CA PHE A 213 -5.75 -4.01 1.45
C PHE A 213 -6.85 -5.07 1.33
N LEU A 214 -8.12 -4.70 1.50
CA LEU A 214 -9.27 -5.62 1.46
C LEU A 214 -9.39 -6.46 0.18
N ARG A 215 -8.81 -6.04 -0.95
CA ARG A 215 -8.68 -6.89 -2.15
C ARG A 215 -7.78 -8.12 -1.94
N SER A 216 -7.04 -8.19 -0.84
CA SER A 216 -6.34 -9.39 -0.39
C SER A 216 -7.24 -10.34 0.39
N ARG A 217 -8.51 -10.02 0.68
CA ARG A 217 -9.39 -10.95 1.41
C ARG A 217 -9.42 -12.30 0.70
N ILE A 218 -9.62 -12.29 -0.61
CA ILE A 218 -9.59 -13.51 -1.43
C ILE A 218 -8.23 -14.20 -1.34
N THR A 219 -7.13 -13.45 -1.39
CA THR A 219 -5.79 -14.01 -1.18
C THR A 219 -5.62 -14.65 0.19
N GLN A 220 -6.11 -14.04 1.26
CA GLN A 220 -6.05 -14.61 2.60
C GLN A 220 -6.94 -15.85 2.71
N LYS A 221 -8.13 -15.82 2.07
CA LYS A 221 -9.02 -16.98 1.98
C LYS A 221 -8.38 -18.15 1.23
N ARG A 222 -7.59 -17.89 0.19
CA ARG A 222 -6.77 -18.92 -0.48
C ARG A 222 -5.72 -19.53 0.42
N LYS A 223 -5.03 -18.71 1.21
CA LYS A 223 -4.05 -19.22 2.16
C LYS A 223 -4.72 -20.00 3.29
N GLN A 224 -5.85 -19.52 3.79
CA GLN A 224 -6.66 -20.22 4.77
C GLN A 224 -7.10 -21.58 4.20
N TRP A 225 -7.67 -21.60 2.99
CA TRP A 225 -8.05 -22.83 2.30
C TRP A 225 -6.88 -23.80 2.15
N LEU A 226 -5.71 -23.32 1.68
CA LEU A 226 -4.52 -24.16 1.55
C LEU A 226 -4.04 -24.71 2.90
N ALA A 227 -4.07 -23.89 3.96
CA ALA A 227 -3.72 -24.32 5.31
C ALA A 227 -4.69 -25.39 5.82
N GLU A 228 -6.00 -25.23 5.59
CA GLU A 228 -7.02 -26.21 5.96
C GLU A 228 -6.82 -27.55 5.23
N ILE A 229 -6.53 -27.54 3.92
CA ILE A 229 -6.24 -28.78 3.16
C ILE A 229 -4.94 -29.46 3.63
N LEU A 230 -3.94 -28.68 4.05
CA LEU A 230 -2.68 -29.19 4.59
C LEU A 230 -2.75 -29.52 6.09
N GLU A 231 -3.93 -29.42 6.71
CA GLU A 231 -4.17 -29.68 8.15
C GLU A 231 -3.29 -28.84 9.08
N LEU A 232 -3.01 -27.61 8.68
CA LEU A 232 -2.28 -26.64 9.49
C LEU A 232 -3.26 -25.87 10.38
N SER A 233 -2.78 -25.42 11.55
CA SER A 233 -3.60 -24.67 12.50
C SER A 233 -4.16 -23.37 11.91
N ASP A 234 -3.37 -22.70 11.07
CA ASP A 234 -3.72 -21.44 10.42
C ASP A 234 -2.74 -21.14 9.26
N GLU A 235 -3.00 -20.06 8.51
CA GLU A 235 -2.19 -19.71 7.34
C GLU A 235 -0.76 -19.23 7.66
N THR A 236 -0.44 -18.91 8.92
CA THR A 236 0.90 -18.47 9.30
C THR A 236 1.89 -19.63 9.26
N LYS A 237 1.41 -20.87 9.43
CA LYS A 237 2.19 -22.11 9.38
C LYS A 237 2.57 -22.58 7.98
N LEU A 238 2.01 -21.99 6.93
CA LEU A 238 2.37 -22.31 5.54
C LEU A 238 3.86 -22.10 5.25
N GLY A 239 4.51 -21.13 5.90
CA GLY A 239 5.94 -20.89 5.75
C GLY A 239 6.82 -21.99 6.34
N GLU A 240 6.39 -22.60 7.44
CA GLU A 240 7.07 -23.73 8.08
C GLU A 240 6.88 -25.00 7.24
N ALA A 241 5.65 -25.25 6.76
CA ALA A 241 5.31 -26.45 5.98
C ALA A 241 5.84 -26.44 4.54
N LEU A 242 5.76 -25.31 3.84
CA LEU A 242 6.09 -25.20 2.41
C LEU A 242 7.43 -24.50 2.15
N GLY A 243 8.10 -24.04 3.21
CA GLY A 243 9.36 -23.31 3.17
C GLY A 243 9.21 -21.78 3.07
N ALA A 244 10.24 -21.04 3.52
CA ALA A 244 10.19 -19.58 3.68
C ALA A 244 9.87 -18.77 2.40
N ARG A 245 10.08 -19.36 1.21
CA ARG A 245 9.81 -18.73 -0.09
C ARG A 245 8.64 -19.37 -0.86
N TRP A 246 7.80 -20.17 -0.20
CA TRP A 246 6.71 -20.91 -0.86
C TRP A 246 5.82 -20.04 -1.76
N TRP A 247 5.52 -18.80 -1.34
CA TRP A 247 4.66 -17.89 -2.11
C TRP A 247 5.29 -17.54 -3.47
N PHE A 248 6.61 -17.47 -3.57
CA PHE A 248 7.29 -17.23 -4.85
C PHE A 248 7.13 -18.42 -5.81
N HIS A 249 7.07 -19.64 -5.28
CA HIS A 249 6.95 -20.85 -6.07
C HIS A 249 5.50 -21.16 -6.45
N PHE A 250 4.57 -21.05 -5.50
CA PHE A 250 3.19 -21.54 -5.67
C PHE A 250 2.14 -20.44 -5.62
N GLY A 251 2.51 -19.20 -5.29
CA GLY A 251 1.55 -18.10 -5.10
C GLY A 251 0.74 -17.80 -6.37
N ARG A 252 1.30 -18.06 -7.55
CA ARG A 252 0.58 -17.94 -8.83
C ARG A 252 -0.47 -19.05 -8.97
N ALA A 253 -0.06 -20.31 -8.89
CA ALA A 253 -0.98 -21.46 -8.96
C ALA A 253 -2.09 -21.34 -7.91
N LEU A 254 -1.74 -20.92 -6.68
CA LEU A 254 -2.71 -20.66 -5.62
C LEU A 254 -3.67 -19.50 -5.95
N CYS A 255 -3.27 -18.52 -6.76
CA CYS A 255 -4.16 -17.45 -7.23
C CYS A 255 -5.07 -17.88 -8.40
N GLU A 256 -4.74 -18.96 -9.08
CA GLU A 256 -5.46 -19.51 -10.24
C GLU A 256 -6.34 -20.73 -9.84
N VAL A 257 -6.16 -21.29 -8.64
CA VAL A 257 -6.99 -22.40 -8.14
C VAL A 257 -8.44 -21.95 -7.92
N ILE A 258 -9.38 -22.82 -8.23
CA ILE A 258 -10.79 -22.64 -7.89
C ILE A 258 -11.01 -23.23 -6.48
N MET A 259 -11.38 -22.38 -5.53
CA MET A 259 -11.71 -22.81 -4.17
C MET A 259 -13.19 -23.22 -4.07
N PRO A 260 -13.60 -23.92 -2.99
CA PRO A 260 -15.00 -24.04 -2.65
C PRO A 260 -15.65 -22.65 -2.49
N GLU A 261 -16.92 -22.51 -2.90
CA GLU A 261 -17.66 -21.23 -2.90
C GLU A 261 -17.60 -20.49 -1.55
N ASP A 262 -17.61 -21.25 -0.46
CA ASP A 262 -17.59 -20.74 0.90
C ASP A 262 -16.39 -19.85 1.21
N PHE A 263 -15.27 -19.99 0.48
CA PHE A 263 -14.10 -19.12 0.62
C PHE A 263 -14.23 -17.78 -0.11
N TYR A 264 -15.22 -17.63 -0.98
CA TYR A 264 -15.54 -16.38 -1.67
C TYR A 264 -16.61 -15.56 -0.92
N LYS A 265 -17.48 -16.24 -0.17
CA LYS A 265 -18.58 -15.65 0.60
C LYS A 265 -18.08 -14.91 1.87
N VAL A 266 -18.89 -13.95 2.33
CA VAL A 266 -18.68 -13.17 3.56
C VAL A 266 -19.81 -13.42 4.56
N GLY A 267 -19.60 -13.04 5.81
CA GLY A 267 -20.56 -13.20 6.90
C GLY A 267 -20.31 -14.44 7.77
N PRO A 268 -21.08 -14.59 8.86
CA PRO A 268 -21.01 -15.75 9.74
C PRO A 268 -21.40 -17.03 9.00
N ARG A 269 -20.93 -18.20 9.48
CA ARG A 269 -21.19 -19.50 8.83
C ARG A 269 -22.67 -19.77 8.54
N ALA A 270 -23.56 -19.34 9.43
CA ALA A 270 -25.00 -19.51 9.29
C ALA A 270 -25.66 -18.62 8.21
N ASN A 271 -24.98 -17.56 7.74
CA ASN A 271 -25.54 -16.61 6.78
C ASN A 271 -24.45 -16.09 5.82
N ARG A 272 -23.69 -17.02 5.23
CA ARG A 272 -22.68 -16.68 4.24
C ARG A 272 -23.34 -16.25 2.93
N HIS A 273 -22.94 -15.10 2.40
CA HIS A 273 -23.43 -14.58 1.13
C HIS A 273 -22.29 -14.03 0.27
N PHE A 274 -22.50 -13.93 -1.04
CA PHE A 274 -21.54 -13.28 -1.93
C PHE A 274 -21.64 -11.76 -1.77
N ASP A 275 -20.48 -11.11 -1.71
CA ASP A 275 -20.36 -9.69 -2.02
C ASP A 275 -19.73 -9.53 -3.42
N ASP A 276 -19.72 -8.30 -3.94
CA ASP A 276 -19.19 -8.03 -5.28
C ASP A 276 -17.72 -8.47 -5.46
N LEU A 277 -16.93 -8.48 -4.40
CA LEU A 277 -15.54 -8.94 -4.45
C LEU A 277 -15.46 -10.46 -4.59
N GLY A 278 -16.25 -11.19 -3.81
CA GLY A 278 -16.33 -12.64 -3.82
C GLY A 278 -16.83 -13.16 -5.17
N LEU A 279 -17.92 -12.57 -5.69
CA LEU A 279 -18.51 -12.97 -6.95
C LEU A 279 -17.54 -12.78 -8.13
N ARG A 280 -16.95 -11.58 -8.28
CA ARG A 280 -15.97 -11.33 -9.34
C ARG A 280 -14.72 -12.19 -9.24
N ALA A 281 -14.30 -12.55 -8.03
CA ALA A 281 -13.15 -13.43 -7.83
C ALA A 281 -13.48 -14.86 -8.27
N LEU A 282 -14.66 -15.37 -7.92
CA LEU A 282 -15.14 -16.68 -8.35
C LEU A 282 -15.25 -16.76 -9.87
N GLU A 283 -15.90 -15.77 -10.50
CA GLU A 283 -16.04 -15.68 -11.97
C GLU A 283 -14.68 -15.68 -12.67
N ARG A 284 -13.72 -14.89 -12.16
CA ARG A 284 -12.37 -14.82 -12.71
C ARG A 284 -11.63 -16.15 -12.58
N ASP A 285 -11.78 -16.85 -11.47
CA ASP A 285 -11.09 -18.11 -11.24
C ASP A 285 -11.66 -19.21 -12.13
N TRP A 286 -12.99 -19.26 -12.32
CA TRP A 286 -13.60 -20.13 -13.34
C TRP A 286 -13.11 -19.80 -14.74
N ALA A 287 -13.04 -18.52 -15.10
CA ALA A 287 -12.57 -18.07 -16.41
C ALA A 287 -11.07 -18.36 -16.67
N ALA A 288 -10.29 -18.66 -15.62
CA ALA A 288 -8.88 -19.03 -15.77
C ALA A 288 -8.70 -20.46 -16.31
N TRP A 289 -9.74 -21.29 -16.28
CA TRP A 289 -9.70 -22.68 -16.72
C TRP A 289 -10.62 -22.90 -17.93
N PRO A 290 -10.14 -23.60 -18.97
CA PRO A 290 -10.98 -23.93 -20.11
C PRO A 290 -12.03 -24.97 -19.71
N GLY A 291 -13.31 -24.61 -19.87
CA GLY A 291 -14.43 -25.53 -19.60
C GLY A 291 -15.64 -24.82 -19.00
N VAL A 292 -16.70 -25.60 -18.78
CA VAL A 292 -17.89 -25.15 -18.05
C VAL A 292 -17.62 -25.30 -16.55
N PRO A 293 -18.00 -24.33 -15.70
CA PRO A 293 -17.91 -24.45 -14.25
C PRO A 293 -18.52 -25.77 -13.75
N SER A 294 -17.70 -26.59 -13.11
CA SER A 294 -18.08 -27.91 -12.60
C SER A 294 -17.19 -28.34 -11.44
N GLU A 295 -17.67 -29.27 -10.61
CA GLU A 295 -16.86 -29.84 -9.52
C GLU A 295 -15.58 -30.50 -10.07
N ASP A 296 -15.66 -31.18 -11.21
CA ASP A 296 -14.50 -31.77 -11.90
C ASP A 296 -13.44 -30.72 -12.28
N LEU A 297 -13.88 -29.61 -12.88
CA LEU A 297 -12.97 -28.53 -13.25
C LEU A 297 -12.31 -27.88 -12.03
N MET A 298 -13.07 -27.73 -10.93
CA MET A 298 -12.51 -27.31 -9.64
C MET A 298 -11.47 -28.31 -9.13
N MET A 299 -11.79 -29.61 -9.12
CA MET A 299 -10.88 -30.67 -8.66
C MET A 299 -9.59 -30.68 -9.49
N ARG A 300 -9.70 -30.54 -10.81
CA ARG A 300 -8.55 -30.43 -11.71
C ARG A 300 -7.67 -29.22 -11.39
N SER A 301 -8.28 -28.08 -11.09
CA SER A 301 -7.51 -26.88 -10.69
C SER A 301 -6.73 -27.09 -9.39
N GLN A 302 -7.33 -27.79 -8.43
CA GLN A 302 -6.72 -28.09 -7.13
C GLN A 302 -5.63 -29.15 -7.27
N PHE A 303 -5.88 -30.19 -8.05
CA PHE A 303 -4.91 -31.22 -8.40
C PHE A 303 -3.65 -30.59 -8.99
N ASN A 304 -3.78 -29.67 -9.95
CA ASN A 304 -2.63 -28.99 -10.56
C ASN A 304 -1.82 -28.18 -9.54
N LEU A 305 -2.47 -27.53 -8.58
CA LEU A 305 -1.76 -26.84 -7.49
C LEU A 305 -0.94 -27.81 -6.65
N PHE A 306 -1.51 -28.95 -6.24
CA PHE A 306 -0.78 -29.92 -5.42
C PHE A 306 0.29 -30.66 -6.20
N TYR A 307 0.08 -30.89 -7.49
CA TYR A 307 1.10 -31.41 -8.39
C TYR A 307 2.30 -30.46 -8.48
N ASP A 308 2.07 -29.14 -8.64
CA ASP A 308 3.13 -28.13 -8.63
C ASP A 308 3.91 -28.10 -7.30
N ILE A 309 3.20 -28.24 -6.17
CA ILE A 309 3.82 -28.36 -4.85
C ILE A 309 4.69 -29.63 -4.78
N GLY A 310 4.14 -30.77 -5.21
CA GLY A 310 4.85 -32.06 -5.26
C GLY A 310 6.11 -31.99 -6.13
N ILE A 311 6.02 -31.43 -7.33
CA ILE A 311 7.16 -31.22 -8.23
C ILE A 311 8.29 -30.48 -7.52
N ARG A 312 7.97 -29.50 -6.69
CA ARG A 312 8.98 -28.73 -5.96
C ARG A 312 9.58 -29.49 -4.78
N PHE A 313 8.76 -30.25 -4.04
CA PHE A 313 9.19 -31.07 -2.90
C PHE A 313 10.08 -32.23 -3.34
N PHE A 314 9.72 -32.88 -4.45
CA PHE A 314 10.38 -34.08 -4.95
C PHE A 314 11.32 -33.77 -6.13
N GLY A 315 11.94 -32.59 -6.18
CA GLY A 315 13.02 -32.32 -7.14
C GLY A 315 12.66 -32.51 -8.62
N ARG A 316 11.39 -32.32 -9.00
CA ARG A 316 10.81 -32.55 -10.33
C ARG A 316 10.60 -34.01 -10.74
N HIS A 317 10.57 -34.94 -9.79
CA HIS A 317 10.10 -36.30 -10.04
C HIS A 317 8.57 -36.30 -10.23
N SER A 318 8.12 -36.51 -11.47
CA SER A 318 6.70 -36.42 -11.86
C SER A 318 5.83 -37.49 -11.23
N SER A 319 6.32 -38.72 -11.04
CA SER A 319 5.58 -39.79 -10.37
C SER A 319 5.31 -39.46 -8.91
N GLN A 320 6.32 -39.03 -8.16
CA GLN A 320 6.17 -38.65 -6.75
C GLN A 320 5.27 -37.41 -6.58
N ALA A 321 5.34 -36.46 -7.52
CA ALA A 321 4.45 -35.32 -7.54
C ALA A 321 2.99 -35.70 -7.83
N LEU A 322 2.77 -36.67 -8.73
CA LEU A 322 1.47 -37.25 -9.01
C LEU A 322 0.91 -37.95 -7.78
N ASP A 323 1.70 -38.84 -7.15
CA ASP A 323 1.31 -39.57 -5.95
C ASP A 323 0.94 -38.60 -4.81
N TYR A 324 1.71 -37.53 -4.63
CA TYR A 324 1.42 -36.50 -3.65
C TYR A 324 0.12 -35.75 -3.96
N ALA A 325 -0.09 -35.35 -5.22
CA ALA A 325 -1.32 -34.67 -5.61
C ALA A 325 -2.55 -35.56 -5.40
N LEU A 326 -2.47 -36.83 -5.80
CA LEU A 326 -3.54 -37.82 -5.58
C LEU A 326 -3.81 -38.02 -4.08
N TYR A 327 -2.76 -38.19 -3.27
CA TYR A 327 -2.88 -38.33 -1.82
C TYR A 327 -3.62 -37.15 -1.19
N VAL A 328 -3.27 -35.92 -1.54
CA VAL A 328 -3.93 -34.73 -0.99
C VAL A 328 -5.39 -34.63 -1.45
N MET A 329 -5.67 -34.97 -2.72
CA MET A 329 -7.03 -34.93 -3.26
C MET A 329 -7.94 -36.00 -2.63
N GLU A 330 -7.44 -37.22 -2.45
CA GLU A 330 -8.17 -38.32 -1.78
C GLU A 330 -8.42 -37.99 -0.29
N LYS A 331 -7.41 -37.46 0.40
CA LYS A 331 -7.53 -37.04 1.80
C LYS A 331 -8.56 -35.94 1.99
N ARG A 332 -8.67 -35.00 1.03
CA ARG A 332 -9.71 -33.97 1.03
C ARG A 332 -11.11 -34.58 0.93
N GLU A 333 -11.32 -35.59 0.10
CA GLU A 333 -12.62 -36.26 -0.02
C GLU A 333 -13.06 -36.88 1.31
N LEU A 334 -12.11 -37.48 2.05
CA LEU A 334 -12.36 -38.02 3.39
C LEU A 334 -12.74 -36.93 4.39
N VAL A 335 -12.02 -35.80 4.42
CA VAL A 335 -12.35 -34.64 5.29
C VAL A 335 -13.70 -34.02 4.90
N ALA A 336 -14.00 -33.94 3.61
CA ALA A 336 -15.29 -33.45 3.12
C ALA A 336 -16.44 -34.40 3.48
N LEU A 337 -16.22 -35.72 3.51
CA LEU A 337 -17.21 -36.71 3.97
C LEU A 337 -17.51 -36.58 5.46
N VAL A 338 -16.48 -36.33 6.28
CA VAL A 338 -16.60 -36.15 7.73
C VAL A 338 -17.33 -34.83 8.08
N LEU A 339 -17.26 -33.83 7.20
CA LEU A 339 -17.88 -32.51 7.40
C LEU A 339 -19.24 -32.34 6.68
N ARG A 340 -19.70 -33.32 5.90
CA ARG A 340 -21.12 -33.39 5.47
C ARG A 340 -21.97 -33.71 6.70
N PRO A 341 -23.12 -33.05 6.91
CA PRO A 341 -23.93 -33.30 8.09
C PRO A 341 -24.44 -34.73 8.06
N ALA A 342 -23.89 -35.59 8.91
CA ALA A 342 -24.58 -36.80 9.32
C ALA A 342 -25.76 -36.34 10.18
N ASP A 343 -26.94 -36.38 9.57
CA ASP A 343 -28.19 -36.30 10.28
C ASP A 343 -28.25 -37.42 11.33
N ARG A 344 -28.70 -37.06 12.54
CA ARG A 344 -28.99 -37.88 13.76
C ARG A 344 -27.98 -37.82 14.90
N GLN A 345 -28.42 -37.09 15.93
CA GLN A 345 -28.60 -37.60 17.29
C GLN A 345 -27.77 -38.85 17.63
N ARG A 346 -26.60 -38.68 18.26
CA ARG A 346 -26.11 -39.62 19.28
C ARG A 346 -25.26 -38.90 20.32
N HIS A 347 -25.90 -38.76 21.49
CA HIS A 347 -25.35 -38.79 22.84
C HIS A 347 -24.25 -37.78 23.19
N PHE A 348 -24.65 -36.76 23.97
CA PHE A 348 -24.13 -36.56 25.32
C PHE A 348 -25.19 -35.78 26.13
N GLU A 349 -26.06 -36.52 26.82
CA GLU A 349 -26.81 -35.97 27.95
C GLU A 349 -25.83 -35.81 29.12
N PHE A 350 -25.59 -34.58 29.56
CA PHE A 350 -25.00 -34.34 30.86
C PHE A 350 -26.11 -34.40 31.91
N GLN A 351 -26.14 -35.48 32.69
CA GLN A 351 -26.89 -35.50 33.94
C GLN A 351 -26.21 -34.55 34.92
N VAL A 352 -26.92 -33.46 35.25
CA VAL A 352 -26.66 -32.67 36.45
C VAL A 352 -27.25 -33.44 37.62
N ARG A 353 -26.43 -33.76 38.63
CA ARG A 353 -26.91 -33.99 39.98
C ARG A 353 -26.09 -33.15 40.96
N VAL A 354 -26.85 -32.60 41.90
CA VAL A 354 -26.56 -31.64 42.97
C VAL A 354 -25.31 -32.00 43.77
#